data_AF-A0A433UUK8-F1
#
_entry.id   AF-A0A433UUK8-F1
#
_cell.length_a   1.000
_cell.length_b   1.000
_cell.length_c   1.000
_cell.angle_alpha   90.00
_cell.angle_beta   90.00
_cell.angle_gamma   90.00
#
_symmetry.space_group_name_H-M   'P 1'
#
loop_
_entity.id
_entity.type
_entity.pdbx_description
1 polymer ?
#
loop_
_entity_poly.entity_id
_entity_poly.type
_entity_poly.pdbx_seq_one_letter_code
_entity_poly.pdbx_strand_id
1 'polypeptide(L)'
;MAEHFLAALNLLNAPVLNNTSPLVKKGNNRDYSYEIWNTEDSIGYYLKVSRSGKHPFSQAPQIVGSFKTPQDAFNYLDTNYR
;
A
#
# COMPACT_ATOMS: atom_id res chain seq x y z
N MET A 1 -16.68 41.02 32.58
CA MET A 1 -16.97 39.58 32.60
C MET A 1 -16.21 38.98 31.45
N ALA A 2 -14.99 38.53 31.73
CA ALA A 2 -14.17 37.76 30.80
C ALA A 2 -14.74 36.33 30.71
N GLU A 3 -14.10 35.47 29.91
CA GLU A 3 -14.46 34.05 29.65
C GLU A 3 -15.56 33.92 28.56
N HIS A 4 -15.41 33.29 27.40
CA HIS A 4 -14.44 32.33 26.88
C HIS A 4 -14.40 32.45 25.34
N PHE A 5 -13.34 33.02 24.76
CA PHE A 5 -13.08 32.94 23.31
C PHE A 5 -11.76 32.21 23.06
N LEU A 6 -11.58 31.04 23.68
CA LEU A 6 -10.34 30.27 23.61
C LEU A 6 -10.54 28.77 23.34
N ALA A 7 -11.73 28.35 22.91
CA ALA A 7 -12.01 26.93 22.64
C ALA A 7 -11.92 26.52 21.16
N ALA A 8 -11.77 27.47 20.22
CA ALA A 8 -11.79 27.13 18.78
C ALA A 8 -10.40 26.91 18.16
N LEU A 9 -9.30 27.27 18.84
CA LEU A 9 -7.95 27.26 18.25
C LEU A 9 -7.17 25.96 18.45
N ASN A 10 -7.75 24.93 19.08
CA ASN A 10 -7.08 23.63 19.27
C ASN A 10 -7.42 22.57 18.21
N LEU A 11 -8.31 22.88 17.26
CA LEU A 11 -8.70 21.94 16.19
C LEU A 11 -7.76 21.95 14.97
N LEU A 12 -6.82 22.90 14.90
CA LEU A 12 -5.89 23.01 13.77
C LEU A 12 -4.61 22.17 13.93
N ASN A 13 -4.42 21.51 15.07
CA ASN A 13 -3.32 20.57 15.31
C ASN A 13 -3.78 19.10 15.21
N ALA A 14 -4.82 18.82 14.44
CA ALA A 14 -5.00 17.46 13.97
C ALA A 14 -3.74 17.12 13.15
N PRO A 15 -2.97 16.06 13.50
CA PRO A 15 -1.91 15.62 12.63
C PRO A 15 -2.56 15.38 11.27
N VAL A 16 -2.03 16.03 10.23
CA VAL A 16 -2.32 15.64 8.87
C VAL A 16 -1.79 14.22 8.78
N LEU A 17 -2.66 13.25 9.06
CA LEU A 17 -2.51 11.88 8.60
C LEU A 17 -2.46 12.06 7.09
N ASN A 18 -1.24 12.15 6.57
CA ASN A 18 -0.97 11.86 5.18
C ASN A 18 -1.47 10.43 5.01
N ASN A 19 -2.75 10.29 4.68
CA ASN A 19 -3.41 9.07 4.22
C ASN A 19 -2.80 8.69 2.87
N THR A 20 -1.49 8.52 2.85
CA THR A 20 -0.78 7.86 1.77
C THR A 20 -1.28 6.44 1.87
N SER A 21 -2.28 6.14 1.04
CA SER A 21 -2.88 4.80 1.03
C SER A 21 -1.72 3.79 0.99
N PRO A 22 -1.67 2.82 1.89
CA PRO A 22 -0.56 1.88 1.95
C PRO A 22 -0.46 1.12 0.63
N LEU A 23 -1.51 1.08 -0.20
CA LEU A 23 -1.42 0.61 -1.57
C LEU A 23 -0.71 1.64 -2.48
N VAL A 24 0.53 1.33 -2.85
CA VAL A 24 1.37 2.15 -3.74
C VAL A 24 0.97 1.96 -5.19
N LYS A 25 0.81 0.70 -5.61
CA LYS A 25 0.45 0.38 -6.99
C LYS A 25 -0.20 -0.99 -7.07
N LYS A 26 -1.22 -1.11 -7.89
CA LYS A 26 -1.79 -2.40 -8.28
C LYS A 26 -1.92 -2.49 -9.79
N GLY A 27 -1.95 -3.71 -10.30
CA GLY A 27 -2.16 -3.95 -11.71
C GLY A 27 -2.36 -5.43 -12.00
N ASN A 28 -2.53 -5.73 -13.27
CA ASN A 28 -2.60 -7.10 -13.77
C ASN A 28 -1.43 -7.32 -14.73
N ASN A 29 -0.77 -8.46 -14.60
CA ASN A 29 0.19 -8.98 -15.54
C ASN A 29 -0.26 -10.37 -16.02
N ARG A 30 -0.85 -10.42 -17.21
CA ARG A 30 -1.40 -11.65 -17.83
C ARG A 30 -2.29 -12.45 -16.86
N ASP A 31 -1.77 -13.56 -16.35
CA ASP A 31 -2.45 -14.51 -15.47
C ASP A 31 -2.30 -14.18 -13.98
N TYR A 32 -1.73 -13.02 -13.64
CA TYR A 32 -1.47 -12.60 -12.27
C TYR A 32 -1.95 -11.17 -12.04
N SER A 33 -2.54 -10.92 -10.88
CA SER A 33 -2.82 -9.60 -10.34
C SER A 33 -1.80 -9.31 -9.26
N TYR A 34 -1.35 -8.06 -9.17
CA TYR A 34 -0.33 -7.67 -8.21
C TYR A 34 -0.72 -6.40 -7.47
N GLU A 35 -0.26 -6.33 -6.23
CA GLU A 35 -0.41 -5.17 -5.35
C GLU A 35 0.93 -4.93 -4.64
N ILE A 36 1.43 -3.71 -4.73
CA ILE A 36 2.60 -3.23 -4.00
C ILE A 36 2.09 -2.34 -2.89
N TRP A 37 2.41 -2.73 -1.67
CA TRP A 37 1.98 -2.04 -0.47
C TRP A 37 3.20 -1.48 0.26
N ASN A 38 3.10 -0.25 0.74
CA ASN A 38 4.02 0.39 1.66
C ASN A 38 3.55 0.11 3.09
N THR A 39 4.46 -0.31 3.95
CA THR A 39 4.20 -0.38 5.39
C THR A 39 4.47 0.99 6.00
N GLU A 40 3.47 1.57 6.67
CA GLU A 40 3.55 2.88 7.34
C GLU A 40 4.71 2.98 8.34
N ASP A 41 5.18 1.84 8.88
CA ASP A 41 6.29 1.73 9.82
C ASP A 41 7.69 1.88 9.22
N SER A 42 7.86 2.42 8.01
CA SER A 42 9.18 2.69 7.38
C SER A 42 10.01 1.47 6.93
N ILE A 43 9.51 0.24 7.07
CA ILE A 43 10.31 -0.98 6.84
C ILE A 43 10.26 -1.50 5.38
N GLY A 44 9.54 -0.83 4.48
CA GLY A 44 9.67 -1.04 3.04
C GLY A 44 8.35 -1.29 2.31
N TYR A 45 8.47 -1.96 1.17
CA TYR A 45 7.39 -2.24 0.23
C TYR A 45 7.24 -3.75 0.09
N TYR A 46 6.05 -4.32 0.24
CA TYR A 46 5.83 -5.73 -0.03
C TYR A 46 5.02 -5.93 -1.30
N LEU A 47 5.41 -6.96 -2.06
CA LEU A 47 4.71 -7.36 -3.27
C LEU A 47 3.78 -8.53 -2.95
N LYS A 48 2.50 -8.34 -3.22
CA LYS A 48 1.49 -9.36 -3.14
C LYS A 48 1.06 -9.73 -4.56
N VAL A 49 1.08 -11.02 -4.87
CA VAL A 49 0.68 -11.55 -6.17
C VAL A 49 -0.47 -12.54 -5.96
N SER A 50 -1.50 -12.41 -6.78
CA SER A 50 -2.63 -13.33 -6.86
C SER A 50 -2.80 -13.78 -8.30
N ARG A 51 -3.40 -14.94 -8.52
CA ARG A 51 -3.63 -15.44 -9.88
C ARG A 51 -4.86 -14.77 -10.48
N SER A 52 -4.68 -14.07 -11.60
CA SER A 52 -5.74 -13.49 -12.42
C SER A 52 -6.22 -14.55 -13.41
N GLY A 53 -7.40 -15.13 -13.18
CA GLY A 53 -7.92 -16.21 -14.04
C GLY A 53 -9.34 -16.61 -13.65
N LYS A 54 -9.88 -17.67 -14.28
CA LYS A 54 -11.28 -18.14 -14.07
C LYS A 54 -11.66 -18.47 -12.63
N HIS A 55 -10.69 -18.64 -11.74
CA HIS A 55 -10.91 -18.84 -10.31
C HIS A 55 -9.98 -17.93 -9.49
N PRO A 56 -10.25 -16.62 -9.45
CA PRO A 56 -9.39 -15.65 -8.77
C PRO A 56 -9.37 -15.86 -7.23
N PHE A 57 -10.28 -16.69 -6.71
CA PHE A 57 -10.38 -17.07 -5.30
C PHE A 57 -9.82 -18.46 -4.99
N SER A 58 -9.37 -19.24 -6.00
CA SER A 58 -8.87 -20.60 -5.77
C SER A 58 -7.46 -20.61 -5.19
N GLN A 59 -6.71 -19.52 -5.29
CA GLN A 59 -5.41 -19.37 -4.66
C GLN A 59 -5.42 -18.10 -3.81
N ALA A 60 -5.10 -18.28 -2.52
CA ALA A 60 -4.88 -17.15 -1.63
C ALA A 60 -3.76 -16.27 -2.21
N PRO A 61 -3.89 -14.93 -2.16
CA PRO A 61 -2.81 -14.05 -2.55
C PRO A 61 -1.55 -14.36 -1.77
N GLN A 62 -0.42 -14.47 -2.47
CA GLN A 62 0.87 -14.76 -1.84
C GLN A 62 1.68 -13.48 -1.72
N ILE A 63 2.25 -13.28 -0.54
CA ILE A 63 3.28 -12.25 -0.34
C ILE A 63 4.59 -12.85 -0.83
N VAL A 64 5.14 -12.27 -1.89
CA VAL A 64 6.30 -12.84 -2.58
C VAL A 64 7.61 -12.32 -2.01
N GLY A 65 7.59 -11.13 -1.41
CA GLY A 65 8.75 -10.58 -0.73
C GLY A 65 8.54 -9.16 -0.26
N SER A 66 9.54 -8.68 0.49
CA SER A 66 9.68 -7.31 0.96
C SER A 66 10.87 -6.66 0.28
N PHE A 67 10.72 -5.41 -0.13
CA PHE A 67 11.61 -4.65 -0.98
C PHE A 67 11.88 -3.28 -0.35
N LYS A 68 13.08 -2.75 -0.52
CA LYS A 68 13.42 -1.42 -0.01
C LYS A 68 12.78 -0.30 -0.81
N THR A 69 12.55 -0.53 -2.10
CA THR A 69 11.95 0.44 -3.02
C THR A 69 10.80 -0.20 -3.80
N PRO A 70 9.80 0.59 -4.26
CA PRO A 70 8.73 0.05 -5.08
C PRO A 70 9.24 -0.40 -6.45
N GLN A 71 10.36 0.17 -6.92
CA GLN A 71 10.96 -0.17 -8.20
C GLN A 71 11.63 -1.55 -8.18
N ASP A 72 12.25 -1.93 -7.06
CA ASP A 72 12.75 -3.30 -6.87
C ASP A 72 11.61 -4.33 -6.88
N ALA A 73 10.48 -4.01 -6.24
CA ALA A 73 9.28 -4.85 -6.28
C ALA A 73 8.77 -5.03 -7.72
N PHE A 74 8.80 -3.96 -8.54
CA PHE A 74 8.46 -4.04 -9.95
C PHE A 74 9.43 -4.90 -10.77
N ASN A 75 10.74 -4.71 -10.57
CA ASN A 75 11.75 -5.50 -11.28
C ASN A 75 11.62 -6.99 -10.95
N TYR A 76 11.34 -7.32 -9.68
CA TYR A 76 11.07 -8.70 -9.28
C TYR A 76 9.82 -9.26 -9.94
N LEU A 77 8.74 -8.46 -10.00
CA LEU A 77 7.51 -8.86 -10.67
C LEU A 77 7.73 -9.12 -12.17
N ASP A 78 8.41 -8.22 -12.88
CA ASP A 78 8.68 -8.36 -14.32
C ASP A 78 9.56 -9.58 -14.61
N THR A 79 10.53 -9.86 -13.74
CA THR A 79 11.46 -11.00 -13.88
C THR A 79 10.77 -12.34 -13.61
N ASN A 80 9.89 -12.43 -12.60
CA ASN A 80 9.35 -13.71 -12.11
C ASN A 80 7.90 -14.01 -12.56
N TYR A 81 7.10 -13.00 -12.89
CA TYR A 81 5.65 -13.14 -13.15
C TYR A 81 5.28 -12.54 -14.50
N ARG A 82 5.90 -13.05 -15.58
CA ARG A 82 5.84 -12.50 -16.94
C ARG A 82 4.74 -13.06 -17.83
#